data_AF-A0A7C6CD82-F1
#
_entry.id   AF-A0A7C6CD82-F1
#
_cell.length_a   1.000
_cell.length_b   1.000
_cell.length_c   1.000
_cell.angle_alpha   90.00
_cell.angle_beta   90.00
_cell.angle_gamma   90.00
#
_symmetry.space_group_name_H-M   'P 1'
#
loop_
_entity.id
_entity.type
_entity.pdbx_description
1 polymer ?
#
loop_
_entity_poly.entity_id
_entity_poly.type
_entity_poly.pdbx_seq_one_letter_code
_entity_poly.pdbx_strand_id
1 'polypeptide(L)' 'MAKKHAYKKEIKPKETETKPGEIPKFKSPAKSLWGKITIYIIAAAMILIPIISLIVIIIQNLSR' A
#
# COMPACT_ATOMS: atom_id res chain seq x y z
N MET A 1 -21.30 31.66 -31.38
CA MET A 1 -20.70 31.26 -30.07
C MET A 1 -20.85 29.75 -29.90
N ALA A 2 -19.76 28.99 -30.00
CA ALA A 2 -19.78 27.53 -29.91
C ALA A 2 -19.69 27.07 -28.45
N LYS A 3 -20.73 26.39 -27.97
CA LYS A 3 -20.75 25.72 -26.66
C LYS A 3 -19.81 24.51 -26.72
N LYS A 4 -18.63 24.61 -26.08
CA LYS A 4 -17.73 23.48 -25.86
C LYS A 4 -18.33 22.61 -24.75
N HIS A 5 -19.02 21.54 -25.13
CA HIS A 5 -19.41 20.51 -24.17
C HIS A 5 -18.13 19.80 -23.70
N ALA A 6 -17.78 20.02 -22.43
CA ALA A 6 -16.74 19.26 -21.75
C ALA A 6 -17.13 17.79 -21.77
N TYR A 7 -16.41 17.03 -22.59
CA TYR A 7 -16.52 15.58 -22.70
C TYR A 7 -16.20 14.95 -21.34
N LYS A 8 -17.26 14.66 -20.56
CA LYS A 8 -17.17 13.79 -19.38
C LYS A 8 -16.60 12.47 -19.88
N LYS A 9 -15.34 12.18 -19.55
CA LYS A 9 -14.78 10.84 -19.69
C LYS A 9 -15.62 9.92 -18.80
N GLU A 10 -16.57 9.21 -19.41
CA GLU A 10 -17.20 8.05 -18.80
C GLU A 10 -16.09 7.08 -18.45
N ILE A 11 -15.74 7.03 -17.17
CA ILE A 11 -14.94 5.96 -16.60
C ILE A 11 -15.86 4.75 -16.59
N LYS A 12 -15.96 4.08 -17.75
CA LYS A 12 -16.55 2.74 -17.81
C LYS A 12 -15.69 1.85 -16.90
N PRO A 13 -16.28 1.08 -15.97
CA PRO A 13 -15.52 0.02 -15.31
C PRO A 13 -15.04 -0.90 -16.43
N LYS A 14 -13.72 -1.01 -16.62
CA LYS A 14 -13.14 -2.04 -17.47
C LYS A 14 -13.47 -3.37 -16.81
N GLU A 15 -14.61 -3.96 -17.17
CA GLU A 15 -14.85 -5.38 -17.01
C GLU A 15 -13.64 -6.07 -17.58
N THR A 16 -12.86 -6.65 -16.68
CA THR A 16 -11.64 -7.35 -17.03
C THR A 16 -12.07 -8.71 -17.52
N GLU A 17 -12.60 -8.76 -18.75
CA GLU A 17 -12.84 -10.01 -19.47
C GLU A 17 -11.49 -10.73 -19.57
N THR A 18 -11.31 -11.72 -18.70
CA THR A 18 -10.16 -12.61 -18.75
C THR A 18 -10.45 -13.56 -19.90
N LYS A 19 -9.79 -13.33 -21.03
CA LYS A 19 -9.89 -14.22 -22.20
C LYS A 19 -9.54 -15.64 -21.77
N PRO A 20 -10.23 -16.68 -22.28
CA PRO A 20 -9.92 -18.06 -21.91
C PRO A 20 -8.48 -18.38 -22.34
N GLY A 21 -7.58 -18.55 -21.37
CA GLY A 21 -6.15 -18.77 -21.60
C GLY A 21 -5.21 -17.74 -20.96
N GLU A 22 -5.71 -16.62 -20.43
CA GLU A 22 -4.86 -15.71 -19.64
C GLU A 22 -4.68 -16.25 -18.20
N ILE A 23 -3.45 -16.60 -17.85
CA ILE A 23 -3.03 -16.96 -16.49
C ILE A 23 -3.48 -15.83 -15.56
N PRO A 24 -4.21 -16.12 -14.46
CA PRO A 24 -4.73 -15.07 -13.58
C PRO A 24 -3.56 -14.20 -13.11
N LYS A 25 -3.56 -12.93 -13.55
CA LYS A 25 -2.54 -11.96 -13.16
C LYS A 25 -2.60 -11.82 -11.64
N PHE A 26 -1.57 -12.32 -10.96
CA PHE A 26 -1.44 -12.24 -9.51
C PHE A 26 -1.65 -10.79 -9.09
N LYS A 27 -2.78 -10.49 -8.44
CA LYS A 27 -3.10 -9.15 -8.01
C LYS A 27 -2.12 -8.81 -6.90
N SER A 28 -1.13 -7.97 -7.23
CA SER A 28 -0.12 -7.54 -6.26
C SER A 28 -0.79 -7.02 -4.99
N PRO A 29 -0.46 -7.57 -3.81
CA PRO A 29 -1.05 -7.14 -2.55
C PRO A 29 -0.79 -5.66 -2.26
N ALA A 30 0.27 -5.08 -2.83
CA ALA A 30 0.56 -3.64 -2.75
C ALA A 30 -0.51 -2.75 -3.40
N LYS A 31 -1.34 -3.29 -4.29
CA LYS A 31 -2.46 -2.56 -4.91
C LYS A 31 -3.77 -2.70 -4.12
N SER A 32 -3.85 -3.68 -3.22
CA SER A 32 -4.99 -3.87 -2.32
C SER A 32 -4.87 -2.94 -1.11
N LEU A 33 -6.00 -2.33 -0.68
CA LEU A 33 -6.05 -1.47 0.51
C LEU A 33 -5.54 -2.22 1.75
N TRP A 34 -5.98 -3.47 1.93
CA TRP A 34 -5.53 -4.33 3.03
C TRP A 34 -4.04 -4.65 2.95
N GLY A 35 -3.51 -4.92 1.76
CA GLY A 35 -2.09 -5.24 1.60
C GLY A 35 -1.19 -4.03 1.87
N LYS A 36 -1.62 -2.81 1.51
CA LYS A 36 -0.90 -1.58 1.90
C LYS A 36 -0.84 -1.43 3.42
N ILE A 37 -1.96 -1.61 4.11
CA ILE A 37 -2.04 -1.52 5.57
C ILE A 37 -1.05 -2.51 6.22
N THR A 38 -1.04 -3.77 5.78
CA THR A 38 -0.12 -4.78 6.30
C THR A 38 1.34 -4.39 6.06
N ILE A 39 1.68 -3.90 4.87
CA ILE A 39 3.05 -3.46 4.55
C ILE A 39 3.47 -2.30 5.47
N TYR A 40 2.59 -1.32 5.72
CA TYR A 40 2.88 -0.22 6.64
C TYR A 40 3.12 -0.69 8.06
N ILE A 41 2.33 -1.66 8.56
CA ILE A 41 2.51 -2.21 9.90
C ILE A 41 3.86 -2.92 10.03
N ILE A 42 4.23 -3.75 9.05
CA ILE A 42 5.51 -4.46 9.05
C ILE A 42 6.68 -3.47 8.99
N ALA A 43 6.61 -2.47 8.12
CA ALA A 43 7.62 -1.42 8.01
C ALA A 43 7.77 -0.64 9.32
N ALA A 44 6.64 -0.27 9.96
CA ALA A 44 6.65 0.42 11.24
C ALA A 44 7.27 -0.45 12.35
N ALA A 45 6.94 -1.74 12.41
CA ALA A 45 7.52 -2.66 13.39
C ALA A 45 9.04 -2.79 13.23
N MET A 46 9.53 -2.93 11.99
CA MET A 46 10.98 -3.01 11.72
C MET A 46 11.74 -1.76 12.15
N ILE A 47 11.11 -0.59 12.15
CA ILE A 47 11.74 0.67 12.58
C ILE A 47 11.61 0.87 14.09
N LEU A 48 10.44 0.60 14.67
CA LEU A 48 10.18 0.86 16.08
C LEU A 48 10.92 -0.08 17.02
N ILE A 49 11.03 -1.38 16.68
CA ILE A 49 11.72 -2.38 17.51
C ILE A 49 13.17 -2.00 17.82
N PRO A 50 14.05 -1.69 16.84
CA PRO A 50 15.44 -1.34 17.13
C PRO A 50 15.57 -0.01 17.89
N ILE A 51 14.68 0.97 17.63
CA ILE A 51 14.69 2.25 18.35
C ILE A 51 14.37 2.03 19.83
N ILE A 52 13.32 1.28 20.14
CA ILE A 52 12.94 0.96 21.53
C ILE A 52 14.08 0.19 22.22
N SER A 53 14.68 -0.77 21.54
CA SER A 53 15.81 -1.53 22.07
C SER A 53 16.99 -0.63 22.44
N LEU A 54 17.35 0.35 21.59
CA LEU A 54 18.42 1.30 21.87
C LEU A 54 18.10 2.18 23.09
N ILE A 55 16.87 2.68 23.18
CA ILE A 55 16.43 3.50 24.32
C ILE A 55 16.56 2.71 25.62
N VAL A 56 16.09 1.45 25.64
CA VAL A 56 16.20 0.57 26.82
C VAL A 56 17.66 0.37 27.24
N ILE A 57 18.55 0.09 26.29
CA ILE A 57 19.99 -0.09 26.57
C ILE A 57 20.61 1.18 27.15
N ILE A 58 20.27 2.36 26.61
CA ILE A 58 20.79 3.64 27.11
C ILE A 58 20.32 3.87 28.55
N ILE A 59 19.03 3.66 28.84
CA ILE A 59 18.48 3.83 30.19
C ILE A 59 19.14 2.85 31.18
N GLN A 60 19.34 1.59 30.78
CA GLN A 60 20.01 0.59 31.62
C GLN A 60 21.47 0.98 31.93
N ASN A 61 22.19 1.54 30.96
CA ASN A 61 23.56 2.02 31.18
C ASN A 61 23.60 3.28 32.05
N LEU A 62 22.62 4.17 31.92
CA LEU A 62 22.56 5.40 32.74
C LEU A 62 22.17 5.12 34.20
N SER A 63 21.44 4.03 34.44
CA SER A 63 20.97 3.61 35.77
C SER A 63 21.98 2.72 36.53
N ARG A 64 23.09 2.34 35.88
CA ARG A 64 24.21 1.63 36.49
C ARG A 64 25.29 2.63 36.92
#